data_AF-A0A4R4PHL1-F1
#
_entry.id   AF-A0A4R4PHL1-F1
#
_cell.length_a   1.000
_cell.length_b   1.000
_cell.length_c   1.000
_cell.angle_alpha   90.00
_cell.angle_beta   90.00
_cell.angle_gamma   90.00
#
_symmetry.space_group_name_H-M   'P 1'
#
loop_
_entity.id
_entity.type
_entity.pdbx_description
1 polymer ?
#
loop_
_entity_poly.entity_id
_entity_poly.type
_entity_poly.pdbx_seq_one_letter_code
_entity_poly.pdbx_strand_id
1 'polypeptide(L)'
;MAETVLRTNDLPVADRFPVFCELAKRMHAPMAVSSAYAADFQAEMRAVEMGDVCLWPTVVRATVFDRTPRLVRQFDPETYHLSLILRGTAGAVRGDQEVSCRPYDFHSTSSSIPRAFHAGDRPAGFVAIGFDVPRAAVPLPAARARRAIGERPLSGREGPGGLLADVLLRLAREADSFAPSDELRLAAVLADLVAATLAHSTGSHSYRTPADHRTHPSLRQPFTTRSSGTRRHPETTLGPSARTDSAHGTETGHRIPRQPVTKLRG
;
A
#
# COMPACT_ATOMS: atom_id res chain seq x y z
N MET A 1 1.41 16.26 1.37
CA MET A 1 1.86 15.09 0.60
C MET A 1 2.83 15.52 -0.47
N ALA A 2 3.99 14.87 -0.54
CA ALA A 2 4.94 15.14 -1.62
C ALA A 2 4.47 14.44 -2.91
N GLU A 3 4.55 15.15 -4.04
CA GLU A 3 4.12 14.62 -5.33
C GLU A 3 5.22 14.78 -6.38
N THR A 4 5.41 13.73 -7.18
CA THR A 4 6.27 13.74 -8.37
C THR A 4 5.47 13.28 -9.58
N VAL A 5 5.50 14.04 -10.67
CA VAL A 5 4.79 13.71 -11.92
C VAL A 5 5.82 13.52 -13.04
N LEU A 6 5.71 12.41 -13.77
CA LEU A 6 6.39 12.20 -15.05
C LEU A 6 5.34 12.05 -16.16
N ARG A 7 5.45 12.89 -17.18
CA ARG A 7 4.75 12.75 -18.46
C ARG A 7 5.79 12.58 -19.55
N THR A 8 5.85 11.39 -20.12
CA THR A 8 6.81 11.11 -21.21
C THR A 8 6.54 11.93 -22.47
N ASN A 9 5.29 12.38 -22.69
CA ASN A 9 4.95 13.25 -23.82
C ASN A 9 5.64 14.62 -23.76
N ASP A 10 6.05 15.07 -22.56
CA ASP A 10 6.77 16.32 -22.34
C ASP A 10 8.27 16.17 -22.66
N LEU A 11 8.72 14.96 -23.02
CA LEU A 11 10.11 14.64 -23.36
C LEU A 11 10.27 14.42 -24.87
N PRO A 12 11.50 14.64 -25.41
CA PRO A 12 11.87 14.18 -26.74
C PRO A 12 11.62 12.67 -26.88
N VAL A 13 11.15 12.23 -28.06
CA VAL A 13 10.77 10.84 -28.33
C VAL A 13 11.86 9.83 -27.92
N ALA A 14 13.12 10.16 -28.19
CA ALA A 14 14.28 9.33 -27.86
C ALA A 14 14.46 9.10 -26.34
N ASP A 15 14.01 10.04 -25.51
CA ASP A 15 14.22 10.01 -24.05
C ASP A 15 13.04 9.40 -23.29
N ARG A 16 11.87 9.27 -23.93
CA ARG A 16 10.61 8.83 -23.29
C ARG A 16 10.75 7.51 -22.54
N PHE A 17 11.21 6.47 -23.24
CA PHE A 17 11.35 5.15 -22.66
C PHE A 17 12.54 5.03 -21.69
N PRO A 18 13.75 5.53 -22.03
CA PRO A 18 14.89 5.52 -21.09
C PRO A 18 14.58 6.22 -19.76
N VAL A 19 13.96 7.41 -19.79
CA VAL A 19 13.63 8.15 -18.56
C VAL A 19 12.59 7.40 -17.73
N PHE A 20 11.58 6.80 -18.36
CA PHE A 20 10.59 5.98 -17.66
C PHE A 20 11.23 4.75 -17.00
N CYS A 21 12.17 4.09 -17.68
CA CYS A 21 12.93 2.97 -17.11
C CYS A 21 13.75 3.39 -15.88
N GLU A 22 14.39 4.56 -15.93
CA GLU A 22 15.12 5.10 -14.78
C GLU A 22 14.19 5.45 -13.61
N LEU A 23 13.00 5.97 -13.89
CA LEU A 23 11.99 6.20 -12.86
C LEU A 23 11.55 4.89 -12.19
N ALA A 24 11.29 3.84 -12.98
CA ALA A 24 10.89 2.53 -12.47
C ALA A 24 11.95 1.87 -11.57
N LYS A 25 13.25 2.13 -11.81
CA LYS A 25 14.35 1.68 -10.95
C LYS A 25 14.41 2.41 -9.61
N ARG A 26 13.84 3.61 -9.52
CA ARG A 26 13.83 4.48 -8.33
C ARG A 26 12.53 4.41 -7.52
N MET A 27 11.53 3.67 -8.01
CA MET A 27 10.31 3.39 -7.24
C MET A 27 10.62 2.64 -5.94
N HIS A 28 9.67 2.66 -5.00
CA HIS A 28 9.81 1.98 -3.71
C HIS A 28 10.24 0.52 -3.82
N ALA A 29 9.69 -0.23 -4.78
CA ALA A 29 10.23 -1.50 -5.22
C ALA A 29 10.81 -1.35 -6.64
N PRO A 30 12.14 -1.46 -6.82
CA PRO A 30 12.76 -1.33 -8.14
C PRO A 30 12.26 -2.39 -9.13
N MET A 31 11.87 -1.96 -10.31
CA MET A 31 11.38 -2.81 -11.41
C MET A 31 12.15 -2.57 -12.70
N ALA A 32 12.32 -3.63 -13.49
CA ALA A 32 12.68 -3.52 -14.90
C ALA A 32 11.42 -3.28 -15.73
N VAL A 33 11.55 -2.56 -16.85
CA VAL A 33 10.42 -2.24 -17.72
C VAL A 33 10.75 -2.66 -19.15
N SER A 34 9.79 -3.27 -19.83
CA SER A 34 9.84 -3.52 -21.27
C SER A 34 8.51 -3.17 -21.93
N SER A 35 8.55 -2.75 -23.20
CA SER A 35 7.35 -2.43 -23.97
C SER A 35 7.61 -2.61 -25.46
N ALA A 36 6.62 -3.13 -26.19
CA ALA A 36 6.64 -3.14 -27.65
C ALA A 36 6.58 -1.72 -28.26
N TYR A 37 6.25 -0.72 -27.46
CA TYR A 37 6.14 0.68 -27.87
C TYR A 37 7.34 1.53 -27.43
N ALA A 38 8.50 0.91 -27.12
CA ALA A 38 9.68 1.63 -26.62
C ALA A 38 10.15 2.77 -27.53
N ALA A 39 9.95 2.67 -28.85
CA ALA A 39 10.38 3.68 -29.83
C ALA A 39 9.59 5.01 -29.74
N ASP A 40 8.34 4.96 -29.29
CA ASP A 40 7.51 6.14 -29.01
C ASP A 40 6.65 5.85 -27.78
N PHE A 41 7.33 5.70 -26.64
CA PHE A 41 6.68 5.26 -25.41
C PHE A 41 5.88 6.40 -24.79
N GLN A 42 4.60 6.14 -24.57
CA GLN A 42 3.67 7.11 -24.00
C GLN A 42 3.17 6.59 -22.64
N ALA A 43 3.46 7.38 -21.62
CA ALA A 43 3.14 7.13 -20.24
C ALA A 43 3.03 8.43 -19.43
N GLU A 44 2.11 8.42 -18.48
CA GLU A 44 2.01 9.36 -17.38
C GLU A 44 2.04 8.56 -16.09
N MET A 45 2.92 8.93 -15.17
CA MET A 45 2.98 8.34 -13.84
C MET A 45 3.15 9.45 -12.81
N ARG A 46 2.39 9.34 -11.74
CA ARG A 46 2.41 10.30 -10.63
C ARG A 46 2.68 9.52 -9.36
N ALA A 47 3.61 9.95 -8.53
CA ALA A 47 3.86 9.35 -7.23
C ALA A 47 3.41 10.31 -6.15
N VAL A 48 2.59 9.83 -5.23
CA VAL A 48 2.04 10.56 -4.09
C VAL A 48 2.48 9.83 -2.82
N GLU A 49 3.32 10.48 -2.03
CA GLU A 49 3.91 9.89 -0.82
C GLU A 49 3.08 10.23 0.43
N MET A 50 2.84 9.22 1.27
CA MET A 50 2.12 9.29 2.55
C MET A 50 2.89 8.50 3.62
N GLY A 51 3.90 9.14 4.24
CA GLY A 51 4.82 8.41 5.12
C GLY A 51 5.49 7.24 4.39
N ASP A 52 5.30 6.01 4.88
CA ASP A 52 5.86 4.80 4.27
C ASP A 52 4.96 4.17 3.19
N VAL A 53 3.77 4.73 2.96
CA VAL A 53 2.87 4.32 1.88
C VAL A 53 3.09 5.23 0.67
N CYS A 54 3.15 4.64 -0.51
CA CYS A 54 3.25 5.38 -1.76
C CYS A 54 2.15 4.94 -2.72
N LEU A 55 1.46 5.93 -3.29
CA LEU A 55 0.42 5.75 -4.28
C LEU A 55 0.96 6.21 -5.63
N TRP A 56 0.73 5.43 -6.68
CA TRP A 56 1.08 5.84 -8.04
C TRP A 56 -0.02 5.60 -9.06
N PRO A 57 -0.83 6.63 -9.36
CA PRO A 57 -1.68 6.65 -10.54
C PRO A 57 -0.82 6.60 -11.80
N THR A 58 -1.17 5.67 -12.69
CA THR A 58 -0.38 5.35 -13.87
C THR A 58 -1.28 5.20 -15.09
N VAL A 59 -0.90 5.86 -16.18
CA VAL A 59 -1.42 5.69 -17.53
C VAL A 59 -0.27 5.25 -18.42
N VAL A 60 -0.30 4.05 -18.97
CA VAL A 60 0.80 3.54 -19.83
C VAL A 60 0.25 2.83 -21.05
N ARG A 61 1.04 2.79 -22.13
CA ARG A 61 0.84 1.79 -23.20
C ARG A 61 1.15 0.38 -22.69
N ALA A 62 0.89 -0.63 -23.52
CA ALA A 62 1.18 -2.03 -23.15
C ALA A 62 2.63 -2.16 -22.67
N THR A 63 2.80 -2.54 -21.41
CA THR A 63 4.09 -2.48 -20.70
C THR A 63 4.20 -3.68 -19.77
N VAL A 64 5.39 -4.25 -19.67
CA VAL A 64 5.70 -5.27 -18.68
C VAL A 64 6.57 -4.64 -17.59
N PHE A 65 6.09 -4.69 -16.37
CA PHE A 65 6.85 -4.36 -15.18
C PHE A 65 7.37 -5.64 -14.56
N ASP A 66 8.69 -5.83 -14.56
CA ASP A 66 9.32 -7.06 -14.12
C ASP A 66 10.18 -6.85 -12.87
N ARG A 67 9.75 -7.48 -11.78
CA ARG A 67 10.52 -7.58 -10.56
C ARG A 67 11.42 -8.82 -10.65
N THR A 68 12.65 -8.64 -11.11
CA THR A 68 13.58 -9.77 -11.32
C THR A 68 14.19 -10.30 -10.00
N PRO A 69 14.66 -11.56 -9.95
CA PRO A 69 15.38 -12.07 -8.79
C PRO A 69 16.63 -11.26 -8.42
N ARG A 70 17.30 -10.67 -9.42
CA ARG A 70 18.45 -9.80 -9.21
C ARG A 70 18.04 -8.53 -8.46
N LEU A 71 16.95 -7.88 -8.89
CA LEU A 71 16.44 -6.67 -8.25
C LEU A 71 15.95 -6.94 -6.82
N VAL A 72 15.35 -8.11 -6.57
CA VAL A 72 14.97 -8.55 -5.22
C VAL A 72 16.18 -8.65 -4.30
N ARG A 73 17.24 -9.33 -4.74
CA ARG A 73 18.47 -9.46 -3.95
C ARG A 73 19.18 -8.13 -3.71
N GLN A 74 19.08 -7.18 -4.63
CA GLN A 74 19.73 -5.89 -4.52
C GLN A 74 19.05 -4.98 -3.49
N PHE A 75 17.72 -4.96 -3.48
CA PHE A 75 16.95 -4.16 -2.54
C PHE A 75 15.53 -4.71 -2.43
N ASP A 76 15.10 -5.03 -1.22
CA ASP A 76 13.74 -5.47 -0.94
C ASP A 76 13.13 -4.62 0.18
N PRO A 77 12.10 -3.80 -0.12
CA PRO A 77 11.44 -2.97 0.87
C PRO A 77 10.44 -3.75 1.74
N GLU A 78 10.26 -5.06 1.51
CA GLU A 78 9.28 -5.90 2.20
C GLU A 78 7.86 -5.30 2.23
N THR A 79 7.39 -4.80 1.08
CA THR A 79 6.05 -4.25 0.90
C THR A 79 5.09 -5.28 0.29
N TYR A 80 3.80 -5.05 0.49
CA TYR A 80 2.75 -5.56 -0.39
C TYR A 80 2.43 -4.48 -1.42
N HIS A 81 2.44 -4.89 -2.69
CA HIS A 81 2.04 -4.07 -3.81
C HIS A 81 0.65 -4.47 -4.27
N LEU A 82 -0.25 -3.51 -4.40
CA LEU A 82 -1.57 -3.71 -4.97
C LEU A 82 -1.79 -2.70 -6.09
N SER A 83 -2.45 -3.12 -7.16
CA SER A 83 -2.74 -2.27 -8.32
C SER A 83 -4.21 -2.38 -8.69
N LEU A 84 -4.96 -1.31 -8.46
CA LEU A 84 -6.35 -1.19 -8.87
C LEU A 84 -6.41 -0.90 -10.37
N ILE A 85 -6.95 -1.82 -11.15
CA ILE A 85 -7.09 -1.64 -12.59
C ILE A 85 -8.31 -0.74 -12.86
N LEU A 86 -8.15 0.36 -13.59
CA LEU A 86 -9.26 1.26 -13.93
C LEU A 86 -9.69 1.13 -15.39
N ARG A 87 -8.72 0.90 -16.28
CA ARG A 87 -8.97 0.71 -17.71
C ARG A 87 -7.96 -0.27 -18.30
N GLY A 88 -8.43 -1.07 -19.24
CA GLY A 88 -7.66 -2.14 -19.87
C GLY A 88 -7.70 -3.42 -19.05
N THR A 89 -6.97 -4.42 -19.51
CA THR A 89 -6.72 -5.67 -18.81
C THR A 89 -5.28 -5.68 -18.34
N ALA A 90 -5.02 -6.40 -17.25
CA ALA A 90 -3.65 -6.71 -16.84
C ALA A 90 -3.54 -8.18 -16.50
N GLY A 91 -2.33 -8.70 -16.61
CA GLY A 91 -2.02 -10.09 -16.33
C GLY A 91 -0.79 -10.22 -15.46
N ALA A 92 -0.77 -11.23 -14.59
CA ALA A 92 0.47 -11.73 -14.02
C ALA A 92 0.65 -13.19 -14.44
N VAL A 93 1.85 -13.53 -14.88
CA VAL A 93 2.19 -14.92 -15.23
C VAL A 93 2.60 -15.64 -13.96
N ARG A 94 1.94 -16.75 -13.66
CA ARG A 94 2.19 -17.63 -12.51
C ARG A 94 2.38 -19.07 -12.98
N GLY A 95 3.64 -19.46 -13.19
CA GLY A 95 3.95 -20.75 -13.79
C GLY A 95 3.30 -20.83 -15.17
N ASP A 96 2.49 -21.86 -15.40
CA ASP A 96 1.75 -22.04 -16.65
C ASP A 96 0.37 -21.34 -16.65
N GLN A 97 0.01 -20.65 -15.57
CA GLN A 97 -1.29 -19.98 -15.46
C GLN A 97 -1.16 -18.47 -15.58
N GLU A 98 -1.98 -17.88 -16.44
CA GLU A 98 -2.15 -16.45 -16.55
C GLU A 98 -3.31 -15.99 -15.64
N VAL A 99 -3.00 -15.09 -14.70
CA VAL A 99 -4.02 -14.47 -13.84
C VAL A 99 -4.40 -13.15 -14.47
N SER A 100 -5.59 -13.07 -15.08
CA SER A 100 -6.11 -11.83 -15.65
C SER A 100 -6.89 -11.02 -14.63
N CYS A 101 -6.63 -9.71 -14.61
CA CYS A 101 -7.35 -8.71 -13.82
C CYS A 101 -8.19 -7.86 -14.77
N ARG A 102 -9.47 -7.67 -14.42
CA ARG A 102 -10.41 -6.81 -15.13
C ARG A 102 -10.43 -5.43 -14.48
N PRO A 103 -11.04 -4.42 -15.11
CA PRO A 103 -11.30 -3.14 -14.44
C PRO A 103 -11.96 -3.37 -13.07
N TYR A 104 -11.60 -2.57 -12.08
CA TYR A 104 -11.93 -2.67 -10.66
C TYR A 104 -11.48 -3.94 -9.94
N ASP A 105 -10.63 -4.77 -10.53
CA ASP A 105 -9.90 -5.78 -9.78
C ASP A 105 -8.59 -5.19 -9.24
N PHE A 106 -8.12 -5.73 -8.12
CA PHE A 106 -6.76 -5.51 -7.65
C PHE A 106 -5.88 -6.67 -8.07
N HIS A 107 -4.83 -6.37 -8.82
CA HIS A 107 -3.64 -7.22 -8.83
C HIS A 107 -2.90 -7.05 -7.50
N SER A 108 -2.39 -8.14 -6.91
CA SER A 108 -1.62 -8.08 -5.67
C SER A 108 -0.35 -8.92 -5.75
N THR A 109 0.75 -8.39 -5.23
CA THR A 109 2.04 -9.08 -5.15
C THR A 109 2.85 -8.60 -3.95
N SER A 110 3.99 -9.24 -3.72
CA SER A 110 4.95 -8.90 -2.67
C SER A 110 6.26 -8.44 -3.33
N SER A 111 6.87 -7.38 -2.82
CA SER A 111 8.16 -6.86 -3.31
C SER A 111 9.33 -7.86 -3.24
N SER A 112 9.17 -8.88 -2.38
CA SER A 112 10.14 -9.95 -2.11
C SER A 112 10.05 -11.10 -3.09
N ILE A 113 9.01 -11.13 -3.94
CA ILE A 113 8.76 -12.24 -4.85
C ILE A 113 9.03 -11.76 -6.28
N PRO A 114 9.93 -12.44 -7.01
CA PRO A 114 10.13 -12.13 -8.41
C PRO A 114 8.85 -12.38 -9.22
N ARG A 115 8.40 -11.38 -9.98
CA ARG A 115 7.16 -11.45 -10.75
C ARG A 115 7.11 -10.38 -11.85
N ALA A 116 6.62 -10.78 -13.01
CA ALA A 116 6.23 -9.87 -14.07
C ALA A 116 4.74 -9.52 -14.00
N PHE A 117 4.44 -8.24 -14.17
CA PHE A 117 3.10 -7.69 -14.31
C PHE A 117 2.95 -7.08 -15.69
N HIS A 118 2.01 -7.61 -16.47
CA HIS A 118 1.69 -7.18 -17.82
C HIS A 118 0.54 -6.18 -17.76
N ALA A 119 0.85 -4.91 -17.99
CA ALA A 119 -0.09 -3.81 -18.01
C ALA A 119 -0.57 -3.56 -19.44
N GLY A 120 -1.83 -3.90 -19.74
CA GLY A 120 -2.45 -3.69 -21.05
C GLY A 120 -2.12 -4.77 -22.09
N ASP A 121 -3.13 -5.16 -22.87
CA ASP A 121 -3.05 -6.10 -24.00
C ASP A 121 -3.26 -5.42 -25.37
N ARG A 122 -3.61 -4.13 -25.38
CA ARG A 122 -4.06 -3.38 -26.56
C ARG A 122 -3.43 -1.99 -26.65
N PRO A 123 -3.47 -1.35 -27.83
CA PRO A 123 -2.99 0.02 -28.03
C PRO A 123 -3.73 1.08 -27.20
N ALA A 124 -4.94 0.78 -26.71
CA ALA A 124 -5.88 1.72 -26.08
C ALA A 124 -5.46 2.25 -24.68
N GLY A 125 -4.25 1.93 -24.23
CA GLY A 125 -3.67 2.42 -22.98
C GLY A 125 -4.31 1.82 -21.73
N PHE A 126 -3.46 1.44 -20.79
CA PHE A 126 -3.77 0.89 -19.48
C PHE A 126 -3.81 2.01 -18.44
N VAL A 127 -4.79 1.97 -17.54
CA VAL A 127 -4.90 2.92 -16.43
C VAL A 127 -5.06 2.14 -15.13
N ALA A 128 -4.22 2.45 -14.14
CA ALA A 128 -4.31 1.85 -12.81
C ALA A 128 -3.84 2.81 -11.72
N ILE A 129 -4.17 2.45 -10.48
CA ILE A 129 -3.62 3.07 -9.29
C ILE A 129 -2.86 1.98 -8.53
N GLY A 130 -1.53 2.02 -8.62
CA GLY A 130 -0.69 1.17 -7.81
C GLY A 130 -0.47 1.78 -6.42
N PHE A 131 -0.30 0.94 -5.41
CA PHE A 131 0.10 1.39 -4.10
C PHE A 131 0.93 0.34 -3.38
N ASP A 132 1.89 0.81 -2.59
CA ASP A 132 2.76 -0.02 -1.76
C ASP A 132 2.51 0.26 -0.28
N VAL A 133 2.34 -0.81 0.50
CA VAL A 133 2.21 -0.76 1.95
C VAL A 133 3.27 -1.65 2.62
N PRO A 134 4.00 -1.18 3.64
CA PRO A 134 4.92 -2.02 4.39
C PRO A 134 4.19 -3.20 5.02
N ARG A 135 4.75 -4.41 4.92
CA ARG A 135 4.12 -5.61 5.52
C ARG A 135 3.89 -5.48 7.01
N ALA A 136 4.84 -4.86 7.72
CA ALA A 136 4.76 -4.64 9.15
C ALA A 136 3.63 -3.70 9.56
N ALA A 137 3.15 -2.83 8.65
CA ALA A 137 2.05 -1.92 8.91
C ALA A 137 0.67 -2.56 8.72
N VAL A 138 0.59 -3.70 8.01
CA VAL A 138 -0.69 -4.39 7.75
C VAL A 138 -1.05 -5.26 8.96
N PRO A 139 -2.16 -4.98 9.69
CA PRO A 139 -2.54 -5.73 10.89
C PRO A 139 -3.20 -7.07 10.53
N LEU A 140 -2.46 -7.93 9.86
CA LEU A 140 -2.88 -9.27 9.45
C LEU A 140 -1.71 -10.25 9.65
N PRO A 141 -1.93 -11.46 10.22
CA PRO A 141 -0.87 -12.44 10.33
C PRO A 141 -0.24 -12.75 8.97
N ALA A 142 1.10 -12.70 8.89
CA ALA A 142 1.85 -12.83 7.63
C ALA A 142 1.49 -14.10 6.83
N ALA A 143 1.21 -15.21 7.52
CA ALA A 143 0.77 -16.45 6.89
C ALA A 143 -0.57 -16.32 6.15
N ARG A 144 -1.50 -15.50 6.68
CA ARG A 144 -2.80 -15.24 6.06
C ARG A 144 -2.67 -14.25 4.91
N ALA A 145 -1.90 -13.18 5.09
CA ALA A 145 -1.59 -12.24 4.02
C ALA A 145 -0.94 -12.96 2.82
N ARG A 146 0.01 -13.87 3.07
CA ARG A 146 0.68 -14.65 2.02
C ARG A 146 -0.27 -15.55 1.20
N ARG A 147 -1.35 -16.05 1.81
CA ARG A 147 -2.40 -16.81 1.10
C ARG A 147 -3.32 -15.91 0.27
N ALA A 148 -3.48 -14.64 0.66
CA ALA A 148 -4.31 -13.71 -0.09
C ALA A 148 -3.58 -13.11 -1.31
N ILE A 149 -2.29 -12.82 -1.14
CA ILE A 149 -1.47 -12.10 -2.13
C ILE A 149 -1.09 -13.01 -3.30
N GLY A 150 -1.39 -12.57 -4.52
CA GLY A 150 -0.92 -13.20 -5.76
C GLY A 150 -1.58 -14.54 -6.11
N GLU A 151 -2.56 -15.03 -5.33
CA GLU A 151 -3.33 -16.23 -5.67
C GLU A 151 -4.42 -15.93 -6.70
N ARG A 152 -5.20 -14.87 -6.47
CA ARG A 152 -6.32 -14.44 -7.33
C ARG A 152 -6.42 -12.90 -7.31
N PRO A 153 -7.02 -12.29 -8.34
CA PRO A 153 -7.39 -10.88 -8.27
C PRO A 153 -8.34 -10.66 -7.08
N LEU A 154 -8.15 -9.57 -6.34
CA LEU A 154 -9.07 -9.18 -5.27
C LEU A 154 -10.14 -8.27 -5.88
N SER A 155 -11.42 -8.50 -5.55
CA SER A 155 -12.50 -7.64 -6.04
C SER A 155 -12.40 -6.26 -5.39
N GLY A 156 -12.33 -5.21 -6.20
CA GLY A 156 -12.42 -3.81 -5.78
C GLY A 156 -13.81 -3.21 -5.98
N ARG A 157 -14.84 -4.04 -6.10
CA ARG A 157 -16.22 -3.61 -6.39
C ARG A 157 -17.16 -3.68 -5.19
N GLU A 158 -16.82 -4.52 -4.21
CA GLU A 158 -17.69 -4.84 -3.10
C GLU A 158 -16.89 -5.11 -1.82
N GLY A 159 -17.59 -5.10 -0.68
CA GLY A 159 -16.99 -5.36 0.61
C GLY A 159 -15.81 -4.42 0.93
N PRO A 160 -14.81 -4.90 1.68
CA PRO A 160 -13.63 -4.09 2.03
C PRO A 160 -12.82 -3.64 0.81
N GLY A 161 -12.80 -4.42 -0.27
CA GLY A 161 -12.07 -4.07 -1.49
C GLY A 161 -12.71 -2.90 -2.23
N GLY A 162 -14.05 -2.80 -2.24
CA GLY A 162 -14.76 -1.61 -2.74
C GLY A 162 -14.41 -0.34 -1.96
N LEU A 163 -14.41 -0.42 -0.63
CA LEU A 163 -14.00 0.70 0.23
C LEU A 163 -12.55 1.13 -0.03
N LEU A 164 -11.64 0.17 -0.16
CA LEU A 164 -10.26 0.45 -0.52
C LEU A 164 -10.16 1.15 -1.88
N ALA A 165 -10.90 0.68 -2.89
CA ALA A 165 -10.91 1.29 -4.22
C ALA A 165 -11.41 2.75 -4.19
N ASP A 166 -12.50 3.02 -3.46
CA ASP A 166 -13.06 4.38 -3.32
C ASP A 166 -12.07 5.34 -2.66
N VAL A 167 -11.39 4.89 -1.59
CA VAL A 167 -10.36 5.69 -0.91
C VAL A 167 -9.19 5.98 -1.85
N LEU A 168 -8.68 4.97 -2.56
CA LEU A 168 -7.56 5.15 -3.50
C LEU A 168 -7.92 6.09 -4.65
N LEU A 169 -9.14 5.98 -5.20
CA LEU A 169 -9.64 6.86 -6.24
C LEU A 169 -9.72 8.32 -5.75
N ARG A 170 -10.18 8.53 -4.52
CA ARG A 170 -10.27 9.86 -3.93
C ARG A 170 -8.89 10.45 -3.65
N LEU A 171 -8.00 9.68 -3.03
CA LEU A 171 -6.62 10.10 -2.77
C LEU A 171 -5.88 10.44 -4.07
N ALA A 172 -6.06 9.65 -5.13
CA ALA A 172 -5.48 9.94 -6.42
C ALA A 172 -6.01 11.26 -7.01
N ARG A 173 -7.30 11.60 -6.85
CA ARG A 173 -7.85 12.84 -7.41
C ARG A 173 -7.53 14.07 -6.58
N GLU A 174 -7.50 13.93 -5.26
CA GLU A 174 -7.53 15.04 -4.30
C GLU A 174 -6.27 15.09 -3.42
N ALA A 175 -5.12 14.59 -3.89
CA ALA A 175 -3.88 14.51 -3.10
C ALA A 175 -3.48 15.85 -2.46
N ASP A 176 -3.66 16.97 -3.17
CA ASP A 176 -3.32 18.32 -2.69
C ASP A 176 -4.27 18.87 -1.61
N SER A 177 -5.42 18.21 -1.39
CA SER A 177 -6.42 18.65 -0.41
C SER A 177 -6.12 18.18 1.01
N PHE A 178 -5.19 17.24 1.19
CA PHE A 178 -4.85 16.66 2.48
C PHE A 178 -3.68 17.41 3.11
N ALA A 179 -3.80 17.73 4.41
CA ALA A 179 -2.72 18.37 5.12
C ALA A 179 -1.56 17.39 5.33
N PRO A 180 -0.30 17.86 5.39
CA PRO A 180 0.84 16.99 5.72
C PRO A 180 0.67 16.23 7.04
N SER A 181 -0.09 16.78 7.99
CA SER A 181 -0.44 16.11 9.26
C SER A 181 -1.32 14.88 9.12
N ASP A 182 -2.01 14.72 7.98
CA ASP A 182 -2.94 13.62 7.74
C ASP A 182 -2.24 12.37 7.17
N GLU A 183 -1.01 12.50 6.67
CA GLU A 183 -0.27 11.45 5.95
C GLU A 183 -0.18 10.14 6.74
N LEU A 184 0.27 10.20 8.00
CA LEU A 184 0.41 9.01 8.86
C LEU A 184 -0.94 8.35 9.18
N ARG A 185 -2.00 9.16 9.34
CA ARG A 185 -3.34 8.65 9.64
C ARG A 185 -3.96 7.98 8.41
N LEU A 186 -3.79 8.58 7.23
CA LEU A 186 -4.24 8.01 5.97
C LEU A 186 -3.48 6.73 5.63
N ALA A 187 -2.17 6.69 5.86
CA ALA A 187 -1.37 5.48 5.71
C ALA A 187 -1.88 4.33 6.59
N ALA A 188 -2.22 4.60 7.86
CA ALA A 188 -2.80 3.60 8.77
C ALA A 188 -4.17 3.11 8.29
N VAL A 189 -5.06 4.02 7.86
CA VAL A 189 -6.37 3.66 7.30
C VAL A 189 -6.23 2.78 6.06
N LEU A 190 -5.31 3.09 5.16
CA LEU A 190 -5.03 2.26 3.99
C LEU A 190 -4.53 0.87 4.39
N ALA A 191 -3.63 0.79 5.38
CA ALA A 191 -3.13 -0.50 5.88
C ALA A 191 -4.25 -1.36 6.51
N ASP A 192 -5.17 -0.75 7.25
CA ASP A 192 -6.35 -1.42 7.79
C ASP A 192 -7.28 -1.94 6.68
N LEU A 193 -7.54 -1.12 5.66
CA LEU A 193 -8.37 -1.51 4.52
C LEU A 193 -7.72 -2.63 3.69
N VAL A 194 -6.40 -2.62 3.55
CA VAL A 194 -5.63 -3.73 2.95
C VAL A 194 -5.81 -5.00 3.78
N ALA A 195 -5.60 -4.94 5.09
CA ALA A 195 -5.77 -6.09 5.97
C ALA A 195 -7.17 -6.67 5.87
N ALA A 196 -8.20 -5.83 5.89
CA ALA A 196 -9.60 -6.24 5.74
C ALA A 196 -9.86 -6.91 4.38
N THR A 197 -9.32 -6.34 3.29
CA THR A 197 -9.47 -6.89 1.93
C THR A 197 -8.80 -8.26 1.79
N LEU A 198 -7.58 -8.43 2.31
CA LEU A 198 -6.85 -9.70 2.30
C LEU A 198 -7.50 -10.75 3.22
N ALA A 199 -8.02 -10.33 4.37
CA ALA A 199 -8.74 -11.21 5.28
C ALA A 199 -10.05 -11.72 4.66
N HIS A 200 -10.76 -10.85 3.94
CA HIS A 200 -12.01 -11.18 3.26
C HIS A 200 -11.79 -12.19 2.12
N SER A 201 -10.78 -11.99 1.28
CA SER A 201 -10.51 -12.90 0.15
C SER A 201 -10.14 -14.32 0.60
N THR A 202 -9.52 -14.47 1.77
CA THR A 202 -9.19 -15.76 2.38
C THR A 202 -10.32 -16.35 3.24
N GLY A 203 -11.28 -15.53 3.68
CA GLY A 203 -12.36 -15.91 4.59
C GLY A 203 -13.52 -16.67 3.93
N SER A 204 -13.63 -16.63 2.60
CA SER A 204 -14.78 -17.20 1.87
C SER A 204 -14.78 -18.74 1.76
N HIS A 205 -13.80 -19.45 2.30
CA HIS A 205 -13.84 -20.91 2.48
C HIS A 205 -14.42 -21.34 3.84
N SER A 206 -15.07 -20.42 4.56
CA SER A 206 -15.71 -20.73 5.84
C SER A 206 -16.97 -19.90 6.04
N TYR A 207 -17.97 -20.10 5.19
CA TYR A 207 -19.34 -20.02 5.71
C TYR A 207 -19.57 -21.22 6.64
N ARG A 208 -18.91 -21.25 7.80
CA ARG A 208 -19.48 -22.00 8.92
C ARG A 208 -20.68 -21.16 9.36
N THR A 209 -21.86 -21.64 9.01
CA THR A 209 -23.15 -21.14 9.51
C THR A 209 -23.05 -20.86 11.02
N PRO A 210 -23.70 -19.83 11.57
CA PRO A 210 -23.64 -19.47 12.99
C PRO A 210 -24.21 -20.51 13.99
N ALA A 211 -24.26 -21.79 13.65
CA ALA A 211 -24.83 -22.85 14.49
C ALA A 211 -23.84 -23.46 15.50
N ASP A 212 -22.61 -22.96 15.62
CA ASP A 212 -21.59 -23.62 16.44
C ASP A 212 -20.80 -22.70 17.39
N HIS A 213 -21.41 -21.58 17.78
CA HIS A 213 -20.94 -20.78 18.91
C HIS A 213 -21.87 -20.95 20.10
N ARG A 214 -21.96 -22.19 20.60
CA ARG A 214 -22.25 -22.40 22.01
C ARG A 214 -20.96 -22.15 22.81
N THR A 215 -21.09 -21.22 23.76
CA THR A 215 -20.23 -20.99 24.92
C THR A 215 -18.91 -20.25 24.69
N HIS A 216 -18.95 -18.93 24.87
CA HIS A 216 -17.97 -18.25 25.73
C HIS A 216 -18.71 -17.16 26.54
N PRO A 217 -18.47 -17.07 27.86
CA PRO A 217 -19.21 -16.17 28.74
C PRO A 217 -18.84 -14.71 28.44
N SER A 218 -19.87 -13.90 28.21
CA SER A 218 -19.77 -12.47 28.05
C SER A 218 -19.37 -11.81 29.37
N LEU A 219 -18.11 -11.40 29.51
CA LEU A 219 -17.73 -10.36 30.46
C LEU A 219 -18.19 -9.01 29.91
N ARG A 220 -19.50 -8.75 29.97
CA ARG A 220 -20.05 -7.41 30.01
C ARG A 220 -19.95 -6.94 31.46
N GLN A 221 -19.00 -6.06 31.76
CA GLN A 221 -19.10 -5.25 32.98
C GLN A 221 -20.04 -4.07 32.70
N PRO A 222 -21.16 -3.92 33.43
CA PRO A 222 -21.95 -2.70 33.36
C PRO A 222 -21.25 -1.59 34.14
N PHE A 223 -20.98 -0.48 33.44
CA PHE A 223 -20.72 0.82 34.05
C PHE A 223 -21.93 1.18 34.93
N THR A 224 -21.75 1.26 36.24
CA THR A 224 -22.76 1.79 37.16
C THR A 224 -22.22 3.02 37.87
N THR A 225 -22.78 4.18 37.52
CA THR A 225 -22.61 5.43 38.26
C THR A 225 -23.45 5.33 39.53
N ARG A 226 -22.81 5.27 40.71
CA ARG A 226 -23.50 5.44 41.99
C ARG A 226 -22.70 6.41 42.86
N SER A 227 -23.11 7.67 42.86
CA SER A 227 -22.70 8.67 43.84
C SER A 227 -23.76 8.75 44.94
N SER A 228 -23.39 8.39 46.17
CA SER A 228 -24.07 8.79 47.40
C SER A 228 -23.04 8.72 48.52
N GLY A 229 -22.72 9.87 49.09
CA GLY A 229 -21.54 10.05 49.93
C GLY A 229 -21.67 9.57 51.36
N THR A 230 -20.56 9.69 52.08
CA THR A 230 -20.53 10.12 53.48
C THR A 230 -19.11 10.52 53.87
N ARG A 231 -19.02 11.60 54.63
CA ARG A 231 -17.79 12.19 55.19
C ARG A 231 -17.07 11.21 56.12
N ARG A 232 -15.73 11.30 56.16
CA ARG A 232 -14.96 11.86 57.29
C ARG A 232 -13.43 11.74 57.02
N HIS A 233 -12.75 12.88 57.12
CA HIS A 233 -11.33 13.03 57.51
C HIS A 233 -11.21 12.86 59.05
N PRO A 234 -10.02 12.85 59.70
CA PRO A 234 -8.65 13.21 59.25
C PRO A 234 -7.62 12.08 59.61
N GLU A 235 -6.28 12.14 59.51
CA GLU A 235 -5.28 13.19 59.71
C GLU A 235 -3.88 12.66 59.28
N THR A 236 -2.97 13.57 58.86
CA THR A 236 -1.47 13.59 58.90
C THR A 236 -0.65 12.30 58.72
N THR A 237 0.42 12.27 57.91
CA THR A 237 1.74 12.90 58.21
C THR A 237 2.70 12.81 57.00
N LEU A 238 3.62 13.79 56.91
CA LEU A 238 4.89 13.94 56.15
C LEU A 238 5.53 12.63 55.59
N GLY A 239 6.25 12.57 54.46
CA GLY A 239 7.21 13.46 53.81
C GLY A 239 8.01 12.66 52.73
N PRO A 240 9.00 13.26 52.04
CA PRO A 240 9.36 12.92 50.66
C PRO A 240 10.56 11.96 50.53
N SER A 241 10.65 11.23 49.41
CA SER A 241 11.92 10.62 48.96
C SER A 241 11.94 10.42 47.46
N ALA A 242 12.89 11.10 46.85
CA ALA A 242 13.32 10.95 45.47
C ALA A 242 13.78 9.52 45.14
N ARG A 243 13.62 9.12 43.88
CA ARG A 243 14.54 8.21 43.20
C ARG A 243 14.88 8.77 41.82
N THR A 244 16.15 9.15 41.73
CA THR A 244 17.00 9.11 40.55
C THR A 244 16.93 7.74 39.86
N ASP A 245 16.80 7.70 38.54
CA ASP A 245 17.79 7.05 37.67
C ASP A 245 17.56 7.31 36.18
N SER A 246 18.48 8.09 35.61
CA SER A 246 19.40 7.70 34.54
C SER A 246 18.93 6.70 33.46
N ALA A 247 18.79 7.17 32.21
CA ALA A 247 19.27 6.45 31.02
C ALA A 247 19.38 7.40 29.81
N HIS A 248 20.60 7.89 29.57
CA HIS A 248 21.08 8.37 28.27
C HIS A 248 21.44 7.18 27.36
N GLY A 249 21.44 7.41 26.04
CA GLY A 249 22.09 6.56 25.04
C GLY A 249 21.11 5.99 24.01
N THR A 250 20.46 6.80 23.15
CA THR A 250 20.96 7.21 21.82
C THR A 250 21.72 6.11 21.06
N GLU A 251 20.99 5.33 20.26
CA GLU A 251 21.56 4.62 19.11
C GLU A 251 21.04 5.25 17.82
N THR A 252 22.01 5.73 17.05
CA THR A 252 21.89 6.59 15.89
C THR A 252 21.50 5.75 14.68
N GLY A 253 20.23 5.81 14.27
CA GLY A 253 19.79 5.27 12.98
C GLY A 253 20.36 6.09 11.83
N HIS A 254 21.31 5.50 11.08
CA HIS A 254 21.78 6.07 9.81
C HIS A 254 20.64 6.10 8.79
N ARG A 255 20.00 7.27 8.69
CA ARG A 255 19.02 7.61 7.66
C ARG A 255 19.79 8.10 6.43
N ILE A 256 19.77 7.34 5.34
CA ILE A 256 20.25 7.80 4.03
C ILE A 256 19.27 8.88 3.54
N PRO A 257 19.71 10.10 3.22
CA PRO A 257 18.81 11.15 2.77
C PRO A 257 18.35 10.89 1.34
N ARG A 258 17.03 10.78 1.14
CA ARG A 258 16.41 10.85 -0.19
C ARG A 258 16.44 12.30 -0.66
N GLN A 259 17.11 12.58 -1.78
CA GLN A 259 17.08 13.90 -2.41
C GLN A 259 15.81 14.05 -3.27
N PRO A 260 15.16 15.24 -3.26
CA PRO A 260 14.01 15.50 -4.10
C PRO A 260 14.42 15.56 -5.58
N VAL A 261 13.62 14.94 -6.44
CA VAL A 261 13.76 15.07 -7.90
C VAL A 261 13.28 16.46 -8.29
N THR A 262 14.20 17.28 -8.78
CA THR A 262 13.96 18.64 -9.22
C THR A 262 12.91 18.67 -10.33
N LYS A 263 11.88 19.53 -10.18
CA LYS A 263 10.97 19.92 -11.27
C LYS A 263 11.81 20.47 -12.43
N LEU A 264 11.91 19.74 -13.53
CA LEU A 264 12.40 20.30 -14.79
C LEU A 264 11.35 21.28 -15.30
N ARG A 265 11.61 22.58 -15.07
CA ARG A 265 11.01 23.67 -15.85
C ARG A 265 11.85 23.82 -17.12
N GLY A 266 11.18 23.83 -18.27
CA GLY A 266 11.74 24.13 -19.59
C GLY A 266 10.80 23.70 -20.67
#